data_AF-A0A1F7J6B6-F1
#
_entry.id   AF-A0A1F7J6B6-F1
#
_cell.length_a   1.000
_cell.length_b   1.000
_cell.length_c   1.000
_cell.angle_alpha   90.00
_cell.angle_beta   90.00
_cell.angle_gamma   90.00
#
_symmetry.space_group_name_H-M   'P 1'
#
loop_
_entity.id
_entity.type
_entity.pdbx_description
1 polymer ?
#
loop_
_entity_poly.entity_id
_entity_poly.type
_entity_poly.pdbx_seq_one_letter_code
_entity_poly.pdbx_strand_id
1 'polypeptide(L)'
;MPGSQTISWTAPSNADSNTRYNVYIDDEQNGWNGSCSSPLSGDSCVQNLNATSTNFTFTSAHQYHIWVTAISCSFPASAQVDSFVGVPAPIPTVAIQGNLREYDTPACHNDISTNGLSINISAQYPSGVTPVCTVNPSSGTTKSSYNCNVSFDEFANPTPVATQNLTVSATSTEYQPGYLVDSAACEASGSSSIAIDLAAPTPTTTFTKDLLFKIAKSWIKIKNGSFASSLNVSNPIPLSVTSYDLEDDGSRLFIMASAGNDPGAATARALNIGTADPSSKGWKADYQKLGVLNPATFLEYVKARKEFKEIDNLSELETGKIHVWTGGDLTIEDASKFDNIKGVLISTGTVNITKDFKPSSASVAIIANSITFAGDPEPVEEAEGLFVAETINTGETAAQGLKITGNLVAASGLTNNRTWGSNSRPGIFIIFNPTLYMELLPYVSVSKYEYQQTQ
;
A
#
# COMPACT_ATOMS: atom_id res chain seq x y z
N MET A 1 -1.23 -26.36 -36.06
CA MET A 1 -0.50 -27.04 -34.97
C MET A 1 0.94 -27.23 -35.41
N PRO A 2 1.95 -26.69 -34.70
CA PRO A 2 3.34 -27.08 -34.97
C PRO A 2 3.57 -28.53 -34.54
N GLY A 3 4.40 -29.26 -35.29
CA GLY A 3 4.67 -30.68 -35.05
C GLY A 3 4.36 -31.57 -36.25
N SER A 4 4.76 -32.84 -36.15
CA SER A 4 4.59 -33.83 -37.22
C SER A 4 3.13 -34.22 -37.38
N GLN A 5 2.60 -34.03 -38.59
CA GLN A 5 1.22 -34.33 -38.98
C GLN A 5 1.22 -35.12 -40.28
N THR A 6 0.20 -35.96 -40.47
CA THR A 6 0.01 -36.71 -41.71
C THR A 6 -0.82 -35.89 -42.69
N ILE A 7 -0.24 -35.59 -43.84
CA ILE A 7 -0.94 -35.03 -45.01
C ILE A 7 -1.41 -36.22 -45.85
N SER A 8 -2.70 -36.28 -46.17
CA SER A 8 -3.28 -37.29 -47.04
C SER A 8 -4.02 -36.68 -48.23
N TRP A 9 -4.11 -37.44 -49.32
CA TRP A 9 -4.84 -37.04 -50.54
C TRP A 9 -5.57 -38.21 -51.16
N THR A 10 -6.61 -37.88 -51.94
CA THR A 10 -7.35 -38.85 -52.73
C THR A 10 -6.64 -39.10 -54.07
N ALA A 11 -6.35 -40.37 -54.36
CA ALA A 11 -5.76 -40.79 -55.63
C ALA A 11 -6.70 -40.50 -56.82
N PRO A 12 -6.17 -40.14 -58.01
CA PRO A 12 -7.00 -39.97 -59.20
C PRO A 12 -7.62 -41.31 -59.64
N SER A 13 -8.77 -41.26 -60.31
CA SER A 13 -9.57 -42.44 -60.66
C SER A 13 -8.88 -43.43 -61.62
N ASN A 14 -7.86 -42.98 -62.34
CA ASN A 14 -7.01 -43.78 -63.22
C ASN A 14 -5.71 -44.25 -62.56
N ALA A 15 -5.54 -44.06 -61.25
CA ALA A 15 -4.37 -44.53 -60.52
C ALA A 15 -4.31 -46.07 -60.48
N ASP A 16 -3.12 -46.62 -60.66
CA ASP A 16 -2.80 -48.03 -60.55
C ASP A 16 -1.73 -48.28 -59.47
N SER A 17 -1.33 -49.55 -59.29
CA SER A 17 -0.28 -49.95 -58.33
C SER A 17 1.11 -49.34 -58.62
N ASN A 18 1.33 -48.79 -59.81
CA ASN A 18 2.56 -48.13 -60.20
C ASN A 18 2.49 -46.61 -60.10
N THR A 19 1.34 -46.06 -59.69
CA THR A 19 1.17 -44.61 -59.52
C THR A 19 2.08 -44.08 -58.41
N ARG A 20 2.74 -42.96 -58.68
CA ARG A 20 3.65 -42.26 -57.78
C ARG A 20 3.25 -40.80 -57.69
N TYR A 21 3.52 -40.18 -56.55
CA TYR A 21 3.15 -38.81 -56.25
C TYR A 21 4.37 -37.96 -55.93
N ASN A 22 4.33 -36.69 -56.37
CA ASN A 22 5.15 -35.63 -55.82
C ASN A 22 4.27 -34.76 -54.93
N VAL A 23 4.74 -34.49 -53.70
CA VAL A 23 4.09 -33.62 -52.73
C VAL A 23 4.95 -32.39 -52.56
N TYR A 24 4.36 -31.22 -52.69
CA TYR A 24 5.01 -29.93 -52.56
C TYR A 24 4.36 -29.16 -51.41
N ILE A 25 5.18 -28.58 -50.54
CA ILE A 25 4.77 -27.85 -49.35
C ILE A 25 5.54 -26.53 -49.34
N ASP A 26 4.84 -25.44 -49.62
CA ASP A 26 5.32 -24.06 -49.58
C ASP A 26 4.85 -23.43 -48.27
N ASP A 27 5.77 -22.85 -47.49
CA ASP A 27 5.47 -22.19 -46.21
C ASP A 27 5.08 -20.71 -46.35
N GLU A 28 4.94 -20.25 -47.59
CA GLU A 28 4.55 -18.91 -48.05
C GLU A 28 5.43 -17.76 -47.53
N GLN A 29 6.48 -18.02 -46.73
CA GLN A 29 7.35 -16.98 -46.18
C GLN A 29 8.25 -16.37 -47.26
N ASN A 30 8.68 -17.21 -48.20
CA ASN A 30 9.60 -16.83 -49.27
C ASN A 30 9.13 -17.30 -50.66
N GLY A 31 8.01 -18.04 -50.71
CA GLY A 31 7.36 -18.55 -51.92
C GLY A 31 8.11 -19.71 -52.57
N TRP A 32 7.39 -20.60 -53.24
CA TRP A 32 7.99 -21.78 -53.84
C TRP A 32 9.00 -21.48 -54.97
N ASN A 33 10.23 -22.00 -54.84
CA ASN A 33 11.30 -21.81 -55.83
C ASN A 33 11.26 -22.77 -57.03
N GLY A 34 10.28 -23.66 -57.11
CA GLY A 34 10.16 -24.63 -58.20
C GLY A 34 11.00 -25.90 -58.05
N SER A 35 11.79 -26.05 -56.99
CA SER A 35 12.82 -27.11 -56.88
C SER A 35 12.65 -28.01 -55.66
N CYS A 36 12.54 -29.31 -55.91
CA CYS A 36 12.58 -30.33 -54.85
C CYS A 36 13.99 -30.73 -54.43
N SER A 37 15.02 -30.41 -55.22
CA SER A 37 16.42 -30.76 -54.89
C SER A 37 17.08 -29.75 -53.96
N SER A 38 16.50 -28.55 -53.83
CA SER A 38 16.98 -27.47 -52.95
C SER A 38 15.81 -26.54 -52.60
N PRO A 39 14.83 -26.98 -51.80
CA PRO A 39 13.73 -26.12 -51.36
C PRO A 39 14.26 -24.93 -50.54
N LEU A 40 13.52 -23.81 -50.53
CA LEU A 40 13.87 -22.68 -49.66
C LEU A 40 13.68 -23.05 -48.19
N SER A 41 14.22 -22.22 -47.29
CA SER A 41 14.08 -22.47 -45.86
C SER A 41 12.61 -22.48 -45.46
N GLY A 42 12.14 -23.59 -44.89
CA GLY A 42 10.75 -23.78 -44.44
C GLY A 42 9.88 -24.58 -45.42
N ASP A 43 10.28 -24.61 -46.71
CA ASP A 43 9.64 -25.40 -47.75
C ASP A 43 10.08 -26.87 -47.74
N SER A 44 9.25 -27.75 -48.32
CA SER A 44 9.57 -29.16 -48.45
C SER A 44 8.98 -29.79 -49.70
N CYS A 45 9.66 -30.79 -50.23
CA CYS A 45 9.13 -31.61 -51.32
C CYS A 45 9.50 -33.08 -51.14
N VAL A 46 8.53 -33.95 -51.40
CA VAL A 46 8.70 -35.41 -51.44
C VAL A 46 8.40 -35.88 -52.85
N GLN A 47 9.36 -36.54 -53.50
CA GLN A 47 9.20 -37.03 -54.87
C GLN A 47 9.08 -38.55 -54.94
N ASN A 48 8.41 -39.06 -55.99
CA ASN A 48 8.27 -40.49 -56.29
C ASN A 48 7.63 -41.33 -55.17
N LEU A 49 6.71 -40.75 -54.41
CA LEU A 49 6.08 -41.42 -53.29
C LEU A 49 5.06 -42.47 -53.76
N ASN A 50 5.19 -43.70 -53.27
CA ASN A 50 4.23 -44.79 -53.49
C ASN A 50 3.24 -44.92 -52.33
N ALA A 51 2.57 -43.82 -52.00
CA ALA A 51 1.57 -43.74 -50.94
C ALA A 51 0.62 -42.58 -51.23
N THR A 52 -0.55 -42.57 -50.58
CA THR A 52 -1.50 -41.45 -50.62
C THR A 52 -1.41 -40.57 -49.36
N SER A 53 -0.29 -40.65 -48.64
CA SER A 53 -0.02 -39.81 -47.47
C SER A 53 1.48 -39.64 -47.21
N THR A 54 1.86 -38.53 -46.58
CA THR A 54 3.21 -38.26 -46.06
C THR A 54 3.15 -37.50 -44.74
N ASN A 55 4.16 -37.64 -43.89
CA ASN A 55 4.28 -36.81 -42.70
C ASN A 55 5.05 -35.53 -43.00
N PHE A 56 4.61 -34.41 -42.45
CA PHE A 56 5.30 -33.13 -42.50
C PHE A 56 5.27 -32.46 -41.11
N THR A 57 6.35 -31.75 -40.77
CA THR A 57 6.43 -31.03 -39.50
C THR A 57 6.14 -29.56 -39.77
N PHE A 58 4.97 -29.11 -39.34
CA PHE A 58 4.57 -27.71 -39.48
C PHE A 58 5.30 -26.85 -38.44
N THR A 59 5.73 -25.65 -38.84
CA THR A 59 6.24 -24.61 -37.94
C THR A 59 5.11 -23.63 -37.59
N SER A 60 5.18 -23.07 -36.38
CA SER A 60 4.20 -22.09 -35.90
C SER A 60 4.28 -20.80 -36.71
N ALA A 61 3.14 -20.09 -36.84
CA ALA A 61 3.01 -18.79 -37.49
C ALA A 61 3.31 -18.73 -39.01
N HIS A 62 3.42 -19.87 -39.69
CA HIS A 62 3.54 -19.95 -41.15
C HIS A 62 2.18 -20.32 -41.77
N GLN A 63 1.88 -19.76 -42.94
CA GLN A 63 0.79 -20.23 -43.80
C GLN A 63 1.36 -21.29 -44.74
N TYR A 64 0.56 -22.26 -45.17
CA TYR A 64 1.07 -23.34 -46.02
C TYR A 64 0.20 -23.54 -47.24
N HIS A 65 0.84 -23.61 -48.39
CA HIS A 65 0.22 -24.03 -49.63
C HIS A 65 0.79 -25.40 -50.03
N ILE A 66 -0.10 -26.38 -50.15
CA ILE A 66 0.26 -27.78 -50.39
C ILE A 66 -0.43 -28.24 -51.68
N TRP A 67 0.34 -28.84 -52.58
CA TRP A 67 -0.22 -29.47 -53.78
C TRP A 67 0.48 -30.80 -54.08
N VAL A 68 -0.25 -31.68 -54.76
CA VAL A 68 0.18 -33.04 -55.05
C VAL A 68 -0.04 -33.35 -56.53
N THR A 69 0.98 -33.89 -57.19
CA THR A 69 0.91 -34.31 -58.60
C THR A 69 1.18 -35.80 -58.75
N ALA A 70 0.36 -36.50 -59.53
CA ALA A 70 0.61 -37.89 -59.92
C ALA A 70 1.49 -37.93 -61.18
N ILE A 71 2.56 -38.73 -61.17
CA ILE A 71 3.63 -38.66 -62.20
C ILE A 71 3.82 -39.92 -63.05
N SER A 72 3.18 -41.03 -62.73
CA SER A 72 3.30 -42.30 -63.49
C SER A 72 1.98 -42.82 -64.06
N CYS A 73 0.93 -42.00 -64.05
CA CYS A 73 -0.32 -42.27 -64.76
C CYS A 73 -0.30 -41.66 -66.18
N SER A 74 -1.11 -42.23 -67.08
CA SER A 74 -1.16 -41.88 -68.53
C SER A 74 -1.52 -40.42 -68.84
N PHE A 75 -1.93 -39.65 -67.83
CA PHE A 75 -2.05 -38.19 -67.86
C PHE A 75 -1.67 -37.64 -66.48
N PRO A 76 -0.94 -36.52 -66.37
CA PRO A 76 -0.72 -35.88 -65.09
C PRO A 76 -2.08 -35.41 -64.52
N ALA A 77 -2.46 -35.95 -63.36
CA ALA A 77 -3.63 -35.52 -62.61
C ALA A 77 -3.17 -34.91 -61.28
N SER A 78 -3.81 -33.82 -60.85
CA SER A 78 -3.64 -33.29 -59.50
C SER A 78 -4.48 -34.11 -58.53
N ALA A 79 -3.87 -34.54 -57.42
CA ALA A 79 -4.61 -35.14 -56.32
C ALA A 79 -5.14 -34.05 -55.40
N GLN A 80 -6.36 -34.21 -54.86
CA GLN A 80 -6.92 -33.27 -53.90
C GLN A 80 -6.42 -33.58 -52.49
N VAL A 81 -5.91 -32.57 -51.80
CA VAL A 81 -5.43 -32.66 -50.41
C VAL A 81 -6.64 -32.66 -49.49
N ASP A 82 -6.81 -33.71 -48.70
CA ASP A 82 -8.03 -33.94 -47.91
C ASP A 82 -8.04 -33.22 -46.56
N SER A 83 -6.91 -32.63 -46.14
CA SER A 83 -6.79 -31.97 -44.83
C SER A 83 -6.02 -30.65 -44.89
N PHE A 84 -6.72 -29.53 -44.74
CA PHE A 84 -6.13 -28.26 -44.36
C PHE A 84 -6.24 -28.11 -42.84
N VAL A 85 -5.11 -28.14 -42.13
CA VAL A 85 -5.09 -27.88 -40.68
C VAL A 85 -5.02 -26.38 -40.50
N GLY A 86 -6.16 -25.75 -40.25
CA GLY A 86 -6.22 -24.33 -39.91
C GLY A 86 -5.27 -24.01 -38.76
N VAL A 87 -4.53 -22.90 -38.88
CA VAL A 87 -3.84 -22.31 -37.73
C VAL A 87 -4.92 -21.95 -36.70
N PRO A 88 -4.77 -22.34 -35.41
CA PRO A 88 -5.68 -21.87 -34.37
C PRO A 88 -5.79 -20.34 -34.40
N ALA A 89 -7.00 -19.82 -34.21
CA ALA A 89 -7.18 -18.38 -34.07
C ALA A 89 -6.50 -17.94 -32.75
N PRO A 90 -5.71 -16.86 -32.73
CA PRO A 90 -5.00 -16.43 -31.53
C PRO A 90 -5.98 -16.25 -30.36
N ILE A 91 -5.66 -16.81 -29.19
CA ILE A 91 -6.42 -16.53 -27.97
C ILE A 91 -6.31 -15.02 -27.67
N PRO A 92 -7.44 -14.30 -27.50
CA PRO A 92 -7.38 -12.87 -27.31
C PRO A 92 -6.78 -12.49 -25.94
N THR A 93 -6.02 -11.40 -25.90
CA THR A 93 -5.53 -10.79 -24.67
C THR A 93 -6.69 -10.28 -23.82
N VAL A 94 -6.63 -10.53 -22.52
CA VAL A 94 -7.58 -9.96 -21.53
C VAL A 94 -6.98 -8.70 -20.91
N ALA A 95 -7.74 -7.61 -20.89
CA ALA A 95 -7.40 -6.37 -20.21
C ALA A 95 -8.32 -6.16 -19.00
N ILE A 96 -7.72 -5.89 -17.84
CA ILE A 96 -8.43 -5.46 -16.63
C ILE A 96 -7.90 -4.09 -16.25
N GLN A 97 -8.79 -3.10 -16.24
CA GLN A 97 -8.41 -1.70 -16.07
C GLN A 97 -9.42 -0.94 -15.25
N GLY A 98 -8.99 0.15 -14.63
CA GLY A 98 -9.87 1.04 -13.89
C GLY A 98 -9.12 2.06 -13.07
N ASN A 99 -9.86 2.79 -12.24
CA ASN A 99 -9.31 3.81 -11.36
C ASN A 99 -8.80 3.20 -10.06
N LEU A 100 -7.82 3.85 -9.47
CA LEU A 100 -7.39 3.63 -8.09
C LEU A 100 -8.14 4.65 -7.24
N ARG A 101 -8.80 4.19 -6.18
CA ARG A 101 -9.60 5.05 -5.32
C ARG A 101 -9.36 4.76 -3.85
N GLU A 102 -9.27 5.81 -3.05
CA GLU A 102 -9.25 5.71 -1.59
C GLU A 102 -10.67 5.58 -1.06
N TYR A 103 -10.92 4.57 -0.23
CA TYR A 103 -12.20 4.34 0.44
C TYR A 103 -12.22 4.97 1.83
N ASP A 104 -13.15 5.88 2.06
CA ASP A 104 -13.43 6.54 3.34
C ASP A 104 -14.95 6.50 3.59
N THR A 105 -15.44 5.46 4.26
CA THR A 105 -16.89 5.20 4.44
C THR A 105 -17.68 6.47 4.78
N PRO A 106 -18.77 6.81 4.04
CA PRO A 106 -19.38 6.11 2.90
C PRO A 106 -18.91 6.61 1.51
N ALA A 107 -17.80 7.36 1.45
CA ALA A 107 -17.28 8.00 0.25
C ALA A 107 -16.05 7.29 -0.34
N CYS A 108 -15.79 7.59 -1.61
CA CYS A 108 -14.62 7.13 -2.34
C CYS A 108 -14.00 8.31 -3.07
N HIS A 109 -12.71 8.50 -2.85
CA HIS A 109 -11.95 9.58 -3.43
C HIS A 109 -11.10 9.05 -4.57
N ASN A 110 -11.00 9.83 -5.64
CA ASN A 110 -10.14 9.46 -6.75
C ASN A 110 -8.69 9.53 -6.30
N ASP A 111 -7.90 8.63 -6.87
CA ASP A 111 -6.49 8.43 -6.60
C ASP A 111 -6.21 7.77 -5.25
N ILE A 112 -4.96 7.34 -5.08
CA ILE A 112 -4.36 6.95 -3.81
C ILE A 112 -3.00 7.60 -3.66
N SER A 113 -2.54 7.71 -2.41
CA SER A 113 -1.33 8.43 -2.01
C SER A 113 -0.28 7.46 -1.47
N THR A 114 0.58 6.93 -2.34
CA THR A 114 1.57 5.92 -1.96
C THR A 114 2.84 5.97 -2.82
N ASN A 115 3.98 5.73 -2.18
CA ASN A 115 5.26 5.53 -2.86
C ASN A 115 5.54 4.07 -3.23
N GLY A 116 4.72 3.14 -2.76
CA GLY A 116 4.99 1.69 -2.81
C GLY A 116 3.78 0.89 -3.24
N LEU A 117 3.19 1.20 -4.40
CA LEU A 117 2.10 0.40 -4.98
C LEU A 117 2.66 -0.73 -5.83
N SER A 118 2.21 -1.95 -5.55
CA SER A 118 2.39 -3.11 -6.43
C SER A 118 1.03 -3.68 -6.79
N ILE A 119 0.76 -3.81 -8.08
CA ILE A 119 -0.41 -4.50 -8.61
C ILE A 119 0.11 -5.65 -9.45
N ASN A 120 -0.30 -6.86 -9.09
CA ASN A 120 0.00 -8.06 -9.84
C ASN A 120 -1.30 -8.79 -10.15
N ILE A 121 -1.27 -9.57 -11.21
CA ILE A 121 -2.36 -10.47 -11.56
C ILE A 121 -1.80 -11.87 -11.75
N SER A 122 -2.52 -12.85 -11.20
CA SER A 122 -2.15 -14.25 -11.23
C SER A 122 -3.30 -15.04 -11.85
N ALA A 123 -2.96 -15.93 -12.77
CA ALA A 123 -3.90 -16.84 -13.38
C ALA A 123 -4.03 -18.09 -12.49
N GLN A 124 -5.25 -18.59 -12.33
CA GLN A 124 -5.51 -19.86 -11.63
C GLN A 124 -4.69 -21.00 -12.25
N TYR A 125 -4.52 -20.99 -13.57
CA TYR A 125 -3.65 -21.89 -14.32
C TYR A 125 -2.60 -21.06 -15.10
N PRO A 126 -1.37 -20.93 -14.58
CA PRO A 126 -0.38 -19.97 -15.08
C PRO A 126 0.38 -20.41 -16.34
N SER A 127 0.33 -21.69 -16.71
CA SER A 127 1.06 -22.20 -17.87
C SER A 127 0.59 -21.51 -19.16
N GLY A 128 1.54 -20.94 -19.91
CA GLY A 128 1.25 -20.18 -21.13
C GLY A 128 0.57 -18.84 -20.90
N VAL A 129 0.46 -18.36 -19.66
CA VAL A 129 -0.18 -17.07 -19.34
C VAL A 129 0.88 -16.05 -18.92
N THR A 130 0.93 -14.93 -19.64
CA THR A 130 1.85 -13.82 -19.33
C THR A 130 1.08 -12.58 -18.90
N PRO A 131 1.08 -12.25 -17.60
CA PRO A 131 0.47 -11.04 -17.08
C PRO A 131 1.44 -9.85 -17.07
N VAL A 132 0.94 -8.67 -17.41
CA VAL A 132 1.67 -7.39 -17.32
C VAL A 132 0.74 -6.35 -16.73
N CYS A 133 1.06 -5.84 -15.54
CA CYS A 133 0.34 -4.76 -14.89
C CYS A 133 1.14 -3.46 -14.93
N THR A 134 0.43 -2.35 -15.14
CA THR A 134 0.97 -1.00 -15.14
C THR A 134 0.10 -0.10 -14.29
N VAL A 135 0.73 0.90 -13.66
CA VAL A 135 0.08 1.92 -12.83
C VAL A 135 0.37 3.28 -13.46
N ASN A 136 -0.63 4.15 -13.46
CA ASN A 136 -0.51 5.52 -13.90
C ASN A 136 -0.86 6.49 -12.76
N PRO A 137 -0.06 7.54 -12.54
CA PRO A 137 1.31 7.73 -13.02
C PRO A 137 2.27 6.63 -12.52
N SER A 138 3.22 6.22 -13.37
CA SER A 138 4.20 5.17 -13.02
C SER A 138 5.19 5.65 -11.94
N SER A 139 5.53 6.94 -11.94
CA SER A 139 6.36 7.60 -10.93
C SER A 139 5.57 8.58 -10.07
N GLY A 140 6.11 8.97 -8.91
CA GLY A 140 5.45 9.90 -7.98
C GLY A 140 4.50 9.21 -7.00
N THR A 141 3.99 10.00 -6.06
CA THR A 141 3.22 9.55 -4.90
C THR A 141 1.71 9.41 -5.15
N THR A 142 1.15 10.19 -6.07
CA THR A 142 -0.28 10.07 -6.44
C THR A 142 -0.44 9.03 -7.54
N LYS A 143 -1.27 8.01 -7.32
CA LYS A 143 -1.60 6.96 -8.30
C LYS A 143 -3.08 7.02 -8.63
N SER A 144 -3.45 7.11 -9.91
CA SER A 144 -4.82 7.37 -10.34
C SER A 144 -5.50 6.21 -11.05
N SER A 145 -4.76 5.39 -11.79
CA SER A 145 -5.34 4.26 -12.52
C SER A 145 -4.36 3.11 -12.70
N TYR A 146 -4.90 1.97 -13.12
CA TYR A 146 -4.12 0.78 -13.44
C TYR A 146 -4.63 0.11 -14.72
N ASN A 147 -3.75 -0.66 -15.35
CA ASN A 147 -4.08 -1.53 -16.45
C ASN A 147 -3.25 -2.81 -16.38
N CYS A 148 -3.92 -3.96 -16.32
CA CYS A 148 -3.34 -5.29 -16.37
C CYS A 148 -3.76 -5.99 -17.66
N ASN A 149 -2.79 -6.27 -18.53
CA ASN A 149 -2.97 -7.08 -19.73
C ASN A 149 -2.48 -8.51 -19.47
N VAL A 150 -3.30 -9.49 -19.82
CA VAL A 150 -3.00 -10.92 -19.67
C VAL A 150 -3.06 -11.56 -21.05
N SER A 151 -1.90 -12.00 -21.52
CA SER A 151 -1.75 -12.69 -22.80
C SER A 151 -1.68 -14.20 -22.61
N PHE A 152 -2.23 -14.94 -23.58
CA PHE A 152 -2.30 -16.40 -23.55
C PHE A 152 -1.56 -16.94 -24.77
N ASP A 153 -0.47 -17.66 -24.52
CA ASP A 153 0.31 -18.35 -25.55
C ASP A 153 -0.30 -19.73 -25.80
N GLU A 154 -1.09 -19.83 -26.86
CA GLU A 154 -1.73 -21.08 -27.29
C GLU A 154 -0.75 -22.20 -27.67
N PHE A 155 0.53 -21.87 -27.88
CA PHE A 155 1.58 -22.82 -28.21
C PHE A 155 2.40 -23.26 -26.99
N ALA A 156 2.15 -22.68 -25.81
CA ALA A 156 2.80 -23.11 -24.59
C ALA A 156 2.45 -24.57 -24.24
N ASN A 157 3.38 -25.25 -23.57
CA ASN A 157 3.17 -26.61 -23.06
C ASN A 157 3.29 -26.62 -21.52
N PRO A 158 2.21 -26.88 -20.77
CA PRO A 158 0.87 -27.20 -21.25
C PRO A 158 0.13 -25.97 -21.81
N THR A 159 -0.81 -26.22 -22.72
CA THR A 159 -1.67 -25.18 -23.34
C THR A 159 -2.46 -24.44 -22.25
N PRO A 160 -2.59 -23.11 -22.34
CA PRO A 160 -3.32 -22.33 -21.35
C PRO A 160 -4.81 -22.69 -21.29
N VAL A 161 -5.39 -22.64 -20.09
CA VAL A 161 -6.82 -22.88 -19.86
C VAL A 161 -7.60 -21.60 -20.18
N ALA A 162 -8.50 -21.66 -21.18
CA ALA A 162 -9.26 -20.51 -21.67
C ALA A 162 -10.36 -20.01 -20.70
N THR A 163 -10.84 -20.87 -19.82
CA THR A 163 -11.88 -20.55 -18.81
C THR A 163 -11.27 -20.70 -17.43
N GLN A 164 -10.99 -19.58 -16.75
CA GLN A 164 -10.32 -19.59 -15.46
C GLN A 164 -10.56 -18.29 -14.67
N ASN A 165 -10.16 -18.27 -13.40
CA ASN A 165 -10.12 -17.04 -12.62
C ASN A 165 -8.77 -16.35 -12.75
N LEU A 166 -8.81 -15.02 -12.85
CA LEU A 166 -7.66 -14.14 -12.70
C LEU A 166 -7.76 -13.43 -11.34
N THR A 167 -6.76 -13.60 -10.48
CA THR A 167 -6.69 -12.98 -9.16
C THR A 167 -5.77 -11.76 -9.21
N VAL A 168 -6.33 -10.58 -8.92
CA VAL A 168 -5.61 -9.32 -8.78
C VAL A 168 -5.19 -9.15 -7.33
N SER A 169 -3.89 -8.96 -7.10
CA SER A 169 -3.32 -8.59 -5.82
C SER A 169 -2.77 -7.17 -5.90
N ALA A 170 -3.34 -6.27 -5.11
CA ALA A 170 -2.90 -4.88 -5.03
C ALA A 170 -2.44 -4.57 -3.60
N THR A 171 -1.17 -4.23 -3.42
CA THR A 171 -0.57 -3.99 -2.10
C THR A 171 0.11 -2.63 -2.06
N SER A 172 -0.02 -1.94 -0.93
CA SER A 172 0.62 -0.66 -0.65
C SER A 172 1.12 -0.61 0.79
N THR A 173 2.11 0.24 1.06
CA THR A 173 2.66 0.48 2.39
C THR A 173 1.74 1.32 3.30
N GLU A 174 0.89 2.18 2.72
CA GLU A 174 0.01 3.11 3.43
C GLU A 174 -1.43 2.59 3.58
N TYR A 175 -1.82 1.63 2.74
CA TYR A 175 -3.18 1.12 2.64
C TYR A 175 -3.25 -0.37 2.98
N GLN A 176 -4.44 -0.83 3.35
CA GLN A 176 -4.77 -2.25 3.35
C GLN A 176 -4.74 -2.79 1.91
N PRO A 177 -4.62 -4.11 1.72
CA PRO A 177 -4.71 -4.70 0.38
C PRO A 177 -5.97 -4.22 -0.36
N GLY A 178 -5.77 -3.80 -1.60
CA GLY A 178 -6.86 -3.28 -2.43
C GLY A 178 -7.78 -4.40 -2.92
N TYR A 179 -9.04 -4.04 -3.18
CA TYR A 179 -10.06 -4.95 -3.71
C TYR A 179 -10.77 -4.34 -4.91
N LEU A 180 -11.24 -5.21 -5.80
CA LEU A 180 -11.96 -4.86 -7.01
C LEU A 180 -13.44 -4.62 -6.71
N VAL A 181 -13.97 -3.56 -7.31
CA VAL A 181 -15.40 -3.26 -7.36
C VAL A 181 -15.81 -2.93 -8.80
N ASP A 182 -17.12 -2.92 -9.05
CA ASP A 182 -17.65 -2.40 -10.32
C ASP A 182 -17.26 -0.94 -10.52
N SER A 183 -17.04 -0.54 -11.77
CA SER A 183 -16.63 0.83 -12.11
C SER A 183 -17.53 1.87 -11.43
N ALA A 184 -16.92 2.86 -10.78
CA ALA A 184 -17.56 3.91 -10.01
C ALA A 184 -18.33 3.48 -8.73
N ALA A 185 -18.39 2.18 -8.41
CA ALA A 185 -18.96 1.71 -7.15
C ALA A 185 -18.11 2.18 -5.95
N CYS A 186 -18.75 2.30 -4.79
CA CYS A 186 -18.10 2.70 -3.55
C CYS A 186 -18.58 1.81 -2.40
N GLU A 187 -17.92 0.67 -2.24
CA GLU A 187 -18.34 -0.40 -1.35
C GLU A 187 -17.24 -0.72 -0.34
N ALA A 188 -17.63 -1.12 0.87
CA ALA A 188 -16.69 -1.42 1.97
C ALA A 188 -15.87 -2.70 1.75
N SER A 189 -16.24 -3.50 0.75
CA SER A 189 -15.62 -4.77 0.39
C SER A 189 -15.85 -5.06 -1.08
N GLY A 190 -15.05 -5.95 -1.65
CA GLY A 190 -15.22 -6.39 -3.03
C GLY A 190 -14.50 -7.70 -3.30
N SER A 191 -14.28 -8.00 -4.57
CA SER A 191 -13.61 -9.23 -5.01
C SER A 191 -12.11 -9.01 -5.18
N SER A 192 -11.31 -10.07 -5.15
CA SER A 192 -9.93 -10.07 -5.66
C SER A 192 -9.79 -10.85 -6.96
N SER A 193 -10.87 -11.44 -7.46
CA SER A 193 -10.85 -12.32 -8.64
C SER A 193 -11.89 -11.94 -9.68
N ILE A 194 -11.54 -12.13 -10.94
CA ILE A 194 -12.41 -12.00 -12.11
C ILE A 194 -12.44 -13.34 -12.84
N ALA A 195 -13.64 -13.85 -13.13
CA ALA A 195 -13.81 -15.02 -13.97
C ALA A 195 -13.73 -14.62 -15.45
N ILE A 196 -12.92 -15.35 -16.22
CA ILE A 196 -12.84 -15.22 -17.68
C ILE A 196 -13.32 -16.49 -18.37
N ASP A 197 -13.94 -16.33 -19.53
CA ASP A 197 -14.31 -17.43 -20.42
C ASP A 197 -13.99 -17.05 -21.87
N LEU A 198 -12.76 -17.38 -22.28
CA LEU A 198 -12.28 -17.09 -23.64
C LEU A 198 -12.75 -18.11 -24.68
N ALA A 199 -13.39 -19.21 -24.23
CA ALA A 199 -14.00 -20.20 -25.11
C ALA A 199 -15.44 -19.84 -25.52
N ALA A 200 -16.01 -18.76 -24.94
CA ALA A 200 -17.35 -18.29 -25.28
C ALA A 200 -17.45 -17.82 -26.74
N PRO A 201 -18.63 -17.90 -27.39
CA PRO A 201 -18.82 -17.46 -28.78
C PRO A 201 -18.43 -16.00 -29.04
N THR A 202 -18.62 -15.15 -28.02
CA THR A 202 -18.19 -13.75 -27.99
C THR A 202 -17.48 -13.51 -26.66
N PRO A 203 -16.15 -13.73 -26.58
CA PRO A 203 -15.44 -13.64 -25.32
C PRO A 203 -15.34 -12.18 -24.87
N THR A 204 -15.60 -11.93 -23.57
CA THR A 204 -15.32 -10.63 -22.96
C THR A 204 -13.82 -10.54 -22.68
N THR A 205 -13.16 -9.61 -23.37
CA THR A 205 -11.70 -9.43 -23.27
C THR A 205 -11.32 -8.18 -22.49
N THR A 206 -12.27 -7.30 -22.16
CA THR A 206 -12.01 -6.08 -21.39
C THR A 206 -12.94 -6.01 -20.18
N PHE A 207 -12.34 -5.84 -19.00
CA PHE A 207 -13.05 -5.68 -17.74
C PHE A 207 -12.70 -4.32 -17.13
N THR A 208 -13.70 -3.46 -16.95
CA THR A 208 -13.53 -2.18 -16.26
C THR A 208 -13.91 -2.33 -14.78
N LYS A 209 -12.91 -2.35 -13.90
CA LYS A 209 -13.06 -2.53 -12.44
C LYS A 209 -12.18 -1.54 -11.71
N ASP A 210 -12.74 -0.80 -10.76
CA ASP A 210 -11.94 0.08 -9.91
C ASP A 210 -11.29 -0.73 -8.79
N LEU A 211 -10.10 -0.31 -8.34
CA LEU A 211 -9.45 -0.84 -7.15
C LEU A 211 -9.61 0.15 -6.01
N LEU A 212 -10.26 -0.28 -4.93
CA LEU A 212 -10.47 0.51 -3.73
C LEU A 212 -9.44 0.12 -2.67
N PHE A 213 -8.91 1.14 -1.98
CA PHE A 213 -7.94 0.99 -0.92
C PHE A 213 -8.43 1.66 0.35
N LYS A 214 -8.46 0.92 1.47
CA LYS A 214 -8.73 1.48 2.79
C LYS A 214 -7.43 1.87 3.48
N ILE A 215 -7.37 3.04 4.09
CA ILE A 215 -6.17 3.48 4.83
C ILE A 215 -5.93 2.54 6.00
N ALA A 216 -4.72 2.01 6.11
CA ALA A 216 -4.39 0.98 7.10
C ALA A 216 -4.13 1.52 8.51
N LYS A 217 -3.74 2.79 8.62
CA LYS A 217 -3.25 3.38 9.87
C LYS A 217 -3.95 4.68 10.19
N SER A 218 -4.25 4.89 11.47
CA SER A 218 -4.58 6.23 11.95
C SER A 218 -3.38 7.17 11.78
N TRP A 219 -3.68 8.46 11.66
CA TRP A 219 -2.71 9.53 11.55
C TRP A 219 -2.83 10.53 12.70
N ILE A 220 -1.83 11.39 12.82
CA ILE A 220 -1.65 12.42 13.84
C ILE A 220 -1.71 13.79 13.16
N LYS A 221 -2.36 14.74 13.81
CA LYS A 221 -2.37 16.16 13.41
C LYS A 221 -1.95 17.05 14.58
N ILE A 222 -1.19 18.12 14.29
CA ILE A 222 -0.68 19.05 15.30
C ILE A 222 -1.18 20.47 14.95
N LYS A 223 -1.66 21.21 15.95
CA LYS A 223 -2.07 22.61 15.84
C LYS A 223 -1.15 23.50 16.67
N ASN A 224 -0.74 24.63 16.11
CA ASN A 224 0.06 25.68 16.77
C ASN A 224 1.42 25.22 17.33
N GLY A 225 1.93 24.09 16.84
CA GLY A 225 3.16 23.47 17.33
C GLY A 225 4.16 23.16 16.22
N SER A 226 5.28 22.56 16.61
CA SER A 226 6.26 21.96 15.69
C SER A 226 6.43 20.48 16.03
N PHE A 227 6.91 19.71 15.06
CA PHE A 227 7.19 18.30 15.23
C PHE A 227 8.69 18.02 15.15
N ALA A 228 9.19 17.20 16.08
CA ALA A 228 10.56 16.71 16.06
C ALA A 228 10.62 15.23 16.41
N SER A 229 11.34 14.45 15.60
CA SER A 229 11.64 13.06 15.85
C SER A 229 13.05 12.71 15.39
N SER A 230 13.75 11.87 16.15
CA SER A 230 15.02 11.25 15.74
C SER A 230 14.82 9.97 14.93
N LEU A 231 13.57 9.53 14.75
CA LEU A 231 13.22 8.29 14.09
C LEU A 231 12.64 8.56 12.69
N ASN A 232 12.48 7.49 11.92
CA ASN A 232 11.64 7.52 10.73
C ASN A 232 10.18 7.59 11.17
N VAL A 233 9.41 8.49 10.58
CA VAL A 233 8.01 8.74 10.92
C VAL A 233 7.16 8.44 9.70
N SER A 234 6.19 7.55 9.87
CA SER A 234 5.16 7.26 8.87
C SER A 234 3.82 7.68 9.45
N ASN A 235 3.24 8.72 8.86
CA ASN A 235 1.98 9.34 9.22
C ASN A 235 1.18 9.66 7.95
N PRO A 236 0.79 8.64 7.14
CA PRO A 236 0.14 8.87 5.86
C PRO A 236 -1.20 9.59 6.08
N ILE A 237 -1.34 10.78 5.49
CA ILE A 237 -2.54 11.59 5.63
C ILE A 237 -3.52 11.25 4.50
N PRO A 238 -4.76 10.84 4.80
CA PRO A 238 -5.84 10.55 3.83
C PRO A 238 -6.02 11.65 2.80
N LEU A 239 -6.40 11.31 1.56
CA LEU A 239 -6.74 12.29 0.52
C LEU A 239 -7.95 13.15 0.89
N SER A 240 -8.93 12.57 1.59
CA SER A 240 -10.02 13.32 2.20
C SER A 240 -9.89 13.30 3.71
N VAL A 241 -9.89 14.48 4.31
CA VAL A 241 -9.79 14.64 5.75
C VAL A 241 -11.07 15.26 6.30
N THR A 242 -11.45 14.80 7.48
CA THR A 242 -12.53 15.40 8.27
C THR A 242 -11.91 16.02 9.50
N SER A 243 -12.39 17.21 9.89
CA SER A 243 -11.96 17.87 11.13
C SER A 243 -12.10 16.92 12.33
N TYR A 244 -11.11 16.94 13.22
CA TYR A 244 -11.20 16.29 14.52
C TYR A 244 -12.39 16.81 15.32
N ASP A 245 -12.44 18.14 15.50
CA ASP A 245 -13.49 18.89 16.19
C ASP A 245 -13.53 20.34 15.64
N LEU A 246 -14.16 21.28 16.37
CA LEU A 246 -14.24 22.70 15.99
C LEU A 246 -12.90 23.44 15.99
N GLU A 247 -11.86 22.88 16.64
CA GLU A 247 -10.52 23.47 16.65
C GLU A 247 -9.67 23.03 15.45
N ASP A 248 -10.14 22.03 14.69
CA ASP A 248 -9.54 21.56 13.45
C ASP A 248 -10.27 22.15 12.23
N ASP A 249 -9.54 22.88 11.39
CA ASP A 249 -10.07 23.55 10.22
C ASP A 249 -10.31 22.62 9.01
N GLY A 250 -10.05 21.32 9.16
CA GLY A 250 -10.22 20.33 8.10
C GLY A 250 -9.13 20.44 7.02
N SER A 251 -8.05 21.19 7.27
CA SER A 251 -6.91 21.24 6.35
C SER A 251 -6.19 19.89 6.27
N ARG A 252 -5.79 19.49 5.07
CA ARG A 252 -5.00 18.28 4.84
C ARG A 252 -3.50 18.55 5.09
N LEU A 253 -3.16 18.80 6.35
CA LEU A 253 -1.82 19.16 6.81
C LEU A 253 -1.41 18.32 8.03
N PHE A 254 -0.11 18.01 8.14
CA PHE A 254 0.42 17.39 9.36
C PHE A 254 0.44 18.39 10.54
N ILE A 255 0.89 19.61 10.27
CA ILE A 255 0.95 20.74 11.20
C ILE A 255 0.09 21.88 10.65
N MET A 256 -0.93 22.26 11.40
CA MET A 256 -1.78 23.42 11.14
C MET A 256 -1.50 24.55 12.14
N ALA A 257 -1.98 25.75 11.82
CA ALA A 257 -1.95 26.90 12.70
C ALA A 257 -3.36 27.50 12.81
N SER A 258 -3.64 28.16 13.94
CA SER A 258 -4.80 29.03 14.04
C SER A 258 -4.72 30.14 13.00
N ALA A 259 -5.86 30.61 12.52
CA ALA A 259 -5.96 31.68 11.54
C ALA A 259 -5.09 32.89 11.93
N GLY A 260 -4.30 33.38 10.98
CA GLY A 260 -3.39 34.52 11.18
C GLY A 260 -2.02 34.18 11.80
N ASN A 261 -1.76 32.93 12.17
CA ASN A 261 -0.45 32.48 12.66
C ASN A 261 0.30 31.67 11.60
N ASP A 262 1.63 31.68 11.68
CA ASP A 262 2.46 30.77 10.89
C ASP A 262 2.50 29.37 11.54
N PRO A 263 2.51 28.30 10.74
CA PRO A 263 2.65 26.94 11.26
C PRO A 263 4.09 26.65 11.68
N GLY A 264 4.27 25.59 12.48
CA GLY A 264 5.59 25.10 12.82
C GLY A 264 6.27 24.29 11.71
N ALA A 265 7.47 23.82 12.04
CA ALA A 265 8.28 22.95 11.18
C ALA A 265 8.13 21.49 11.57
N ALA A 266 8.22 20.59 10.57
CA ALA A 266 8.28 19.15 10.79
C ALA A 266 9.71 18.64 10.59
N THR A 267 10.29 18.03 11.61
CA THR A 267 11.66 17.51 11.55
C THR A 267 11.71 16.03 11.96
N ALA A 268 12.31 15.20 11.14
CA ALA A 268 12.41 13.74 11.35
C ALA A 268 13.68 13.19 10.69
N ARG A 269 14.09 11.95 10.99
CA ARG A 269 15.13 11.28 10.18
C ARG A 269 14.64 11.00 8.75
N ALA A 270 13.36 10.65 8.64
CA ALA A 270 12.60 10.58 7.40
C ALA A 270 11.12 10.77 7.76
N LEU A 271 10.38 11.53 6.96
CA LEU A 271 8.96 11.81 7.17
C LEU A 271 8.15 11.36 5.96
N ASN A 272 7.28 10.36 6.14
CA ASN A 272 6.30 9.95 5.16
C ASN A 272 4.90 10.40 5.62
N ILE A 273 4.35 11.40 4.93
CA ILE A 273 2.99 11.92 5.12
C ILE A 273 2.11 11.71 3.87
N GLY A 274 2.51 10.77 3.01
CA GLY A 274 1.90 10.58 1.68
C GLY A 274 2.12 11.81 0.79
N THR A 275 1.05 12.27 0.15
CA THR A 275 0.99 13.44 -0.73
C THR A 275 0.57 14.72 0.02
N ALA A 276 0.44 14.68 1.34
CA ALA A 276 0.10 15.88 2.11
C ALA A 276 1.32 16.78 2.31
N ASP A 277 1.05 18.03 2.67
CA ASP A 277 2.09 18.97 3.05
C ASP A 277 2.33 18.92 4.56
N PRO A 278 3.58 19.10 5.02
CA PRO A 278 3.88 19.11 6.44
C PRO A 278 3.19 20.30 7.14
N SER A 279 3.05 21.42 6.44
CA SER A 279 2.32 22.61 6.86
C SER A 279 2.01 23.52 5.67
N SER A 280 1.23 24.58 5.86
CA SER A 280 0.94 25.56 4.80
C SER A 280 2.18 26.30 4.27
N LYS A 281 3.32 26.22 4.96
CA LYS A 281 4.62 26.75 4.53
C LYS A 281 5.57 25.68 3.97
N GLY A 282 5.20 24.41 4.05
CA GLY A 282 6.04 23.29 3.60
C GLY A 282 7.33 23.11 4.40
N TRP A 283 7.44 23.68 5.61
CA TRP A 283 8.67 23.66 6.40
C TRP A 283 8.98 22.25 6.91
N LYS A 284 9.97 21.62 6.30
CA LYS A 284 10.51 20.32 6.70
C LYS A 284 12.03 20.30 6.65
N ALA A 285 12.65 19.56 7.55
CA ALA A 285 14.08 19.32 7.54
C ALA A 285 14.41 17.95 8.14
N ASP A 286 15.53 17.38 7.72
CA ASP A 286 16.06 16.19 8.36
C ASP A 286 16.65 16.58 9.72
N TYR A 287 16.40 15.75 10.74
CA TYR A 287 16.91 15.99 12.09
C TYR A 287 17.73 14.81 12.60
N GLN A 288 18.90 15.15 13.15
CA GLN A 288 19.70 14.24 13.95
C GLN A 288 19.80 14.81 15.36
N LYS A 289 19.37 14.01 16.35
CA LYS A 289 19.33 14.40 17.75
C LYS A 289 20.74 14.39 18.34
N LEU A 290 21.16 15.50 18.95
CA LEU A 290 22.48 15.64 19.58
C LEU A 290 22.51 15.23 21.07
N GLY A 291 21.38 14.79 21.63
CA GLY A 291 21.30 14.27 23.00
C GLY A 291 19.87 14.03 23.45
N VAL A 292 19.64 13.05 24.31
CA VAL A 292 18.32 12.75 24.90
C VAL A 292 18.41 13.00 26.39
N LEU A 293 17.67 13.99 26.89
CA LEU A 293 17.24 14.00 28.28
C LEU A 293 16.03 13.06 28.34
N ASN A 294 16.15 11.93 29.01
CA ASN A 294 15.06 10.97 29.22
C ASN A 294 14.49 11.13 30.65
N PRO A 295 13.31 10.57 30.96
CA PRO A 295 12.69 10.70 32.27
C PRO A 295 13.61 10.31 33.44
N ALA A 296 14.42 9.25 33.29
CA ALA A 296 15.35 8.79 34.31
C ALA A 296 16.47 9.81 34.60
N THR A 297 17.17 10.28 33.56
CA THR A 297 18.21 11.30 33.69
C THR A 297 17.67 12.64 34.19
N PHE A 298 16.43 12.99 33.85
CA PHE A 298 15.77 14.16 34.43
C PHE A 298 15.47 13.98 35.91
N LEU A 299 15.00 12.81 36.36
CA LEU A 299 14.79 12.53 37.78
C LEU A 299 16.10 12.60 38.58
N GLU A 300 17.20 12.05 38.04
CA GLU A 300 18.53 12.17 38.65
C GLU A 300 18.94 13.64 38.80
N TYR A 301 18.72 14.46 37.77
CA TYR A 301 18.98 15.89 37.84
C TYR A 301 18.11 16.60 38.89
N VAL A 302 16.81 16.27 38.97
CA VAL A 302 15.91 16.82 39.99
C VAL A 302 16.41 16.49 41.38
N LYS A 303 16.73 15.21 41.66
CA LYS A 303 17.25 14.77 42.96
C LYS A 303 18.55 15.47 43.35
N ALA A 304 19.40 15.78 42.37
CA ALA A 304 20.69 16.40 42.61
C ALA A 304 20.63 17.94 42.72
N ARG A 305 19.64 18.60 42.10
CA ARG A 305 19.70 20.06 41.83
C ARG A 305 18.41 20.83 42.06
N LYS A 306 17.28 20.17 42.33
CA LYS A 306 16.00 20.84 42.53
C LYS A 306 15.37 20.43 43.86
N GLU A 307 14.54 21.32 44.41
CA GLU A 307 13.64 20.98 45.50
C GLU A 307 12.50 20.12 44.96
N PHE A 308 12.20 19.03 45.66
CA PHE A 308 11.11 18.13 45.33
C PHE A 308 10.47 17.56 46.60
N LYS A 309 9.23 17.07 46.47
CA LYS A 309 8.49 16.37 47.52
C LYS A 309 8.22 14.94 47.07
N GLU A 310 8.60 13.96 47.87
CA GLU A 310 8.16 12.58 47.65
C GLU A 310 6.71 12.43 48.09
N ILE A 311 5.89 11.76 47.29
CA ILE A 311 4.48 11.48 47.59
C ILE A 311 4.15 10.03 47.26
N ASP A 312 3.18 9.48 47.98
CA ASP A 312 2.55 8.19 47.68
C ASP A 312 1.02 8.32 47.53
N ASN A 313 0.50 9.53 47.68
CA ASN A 313 -0.90 9.88 47.45
C ASN A 313 -1.04 11.18 46.66
N LEU A 314 -1.89 11.18 45.62
CA LEU A 314 -2.16 12.35 44.80
C LEU A 314 -2.80 13.52 45.58
N SER A 315 -3.40 13.28 46.75
CA SER A 315 -3.89 14.38 47.61
C SER A 315 -2.78 15.24 48.20
N GLU A 316 -1.53 14.81 48.12
CA GLU A 316 -0.37 15.53 48.64
C GLU A 316 0.24 16.54 47.64
N LEU A 317 -0.33 16.62 46.44
CA LEU A 317 0.08 17.55 45.39
C LEU A 317 -0.06 19.00 45.85
N GLU A 318 0.98 19.79 45.61
CA GLU A 318 1.04 21.21 45.94
C GLU A 318 1.42 22.04 44.71
N THR A 319 0.81 23.21 44.56
CA THR A 319 1.18 24.12 43.47
C THR A 319 2.62 24.64 43.67
N GLY A 320 3.35 24.82 42.58
CA GLY A 320 4.71 25.33 42.58
C GLY A 320 5.79 24.31 42.99
N LYS A 321 5.52 23.01 42.91
CA LYS A 321 6.46 21.95 43.32
C LYS A 321 6.66 20.86 42.27
N ILE A 322 7.81 20.19 42.39
CA ILE A 322 8.09 18.92 41.74
C ILE A 322 7.77 17.81 42.74
N HIS A 323 6.93 16.86 42.34
CA HIS A 323 6.57 15.69 43.12
C HIS A 323 7.21 14.45 42.52
N VAL A 324 7.75 13.58 43.36
CA VAL A 324 8.30 12.29 42.97
C VAL A 324 7.40 11.21 43.55
N TRP A 325 6.73 10.47 42.66
CA TRP A 325 5.87 9.35 43.03
C TRP A 325 6.70 8.17 43.50
N THR A 326 6.37 7.63 44.68
CA THR A 326 7.07 6.50 45.31
C THR A 326 6.26 5.20 45.31
N GLY A 327 4.98 5.25 44.93
CA GLY A 327 4.06 4.11 44.97
C GLY A 327 4.20 3.07 43.83
N GLY A 328 5.22 3.17 42.97
CA GLY A 328 5.38 2.28 41.81
C GLY A 328 4.54 2.73 40.61
N ASP A 329 3.72 1.84 40.06
CA ASP A 329 2.77 2.20 39.00
C ASP A 329 1.65 3.10 39.57
N LEU A 330 1.21 4.07 38.77
CA LEU A 330 0.21 5.07 39.16
C LEU A 330 -0.98 5.00 38.21
N THR A 331 -2.19 4.93 38.77
CA THR A 331 -3.43 5.09 38.00
C THR A 331 -4.09 6.42 38.36
N ILE A 332 -4.40 7.22 37.33
CA ILE A 332 -5.09 8.50 37.45
C ILE A 332 -6.49 8.31 36.86
N GLU A 333 -7.47 8.20 37.77
CA GLU A 333 -8.90 8.05 37.43
C GLU A 333 -9.70 9.33 37.68
N ASP A 334 -9.09 10.31 38.37
CA ASP A 334 -9.72 11.56 38.79
C ASP A 334 -8.75 12.73 38.55
N ALA A 335 -9.00 13.48 37.48
CA ALA A 335 -8.21 14.65 37.15
C ALA A 335 -8.33 15.78 38.19
N SER A 336 -9.40 15.80 39.00
CA SER A 336 -9.62 16.87 39.99
C SER A 336 -8.56 16.89 41.10
N LYS A 337 -7.81 15.79 41.28
CA LYS A 337 -6.62 15.76 42.14
C LYS A 337 -5.54 16.76 41.73
N PHE A 338 -5.59 17.22 40.48
CA PHE A 338 -4.66 18.18 39.90
C PHE A 338 -5.27 19.58 39.73
N ASP A 339 -6.50 19.82 40.18
CA ASP A 339 -7.14 21.13 40.10
C ASP A 339 -6.30 22.19 40.83
N ASN A 340 -6.12 23.34 40.18
CA ASN A 340 -5.30 24.46 40.66
C ASN A 340 -3.81 24.14 40.88
N ILE A 341 -3.33 22.98 40.43
CA ILE A 341 -1.92 22.60 40.53
C ILE A 341 -1.14 23.18 39.36
N LYS A 342 -0.06 23.91 39.68
CA LYS A 342 1.00 24.31 38.74
C LYS A 342 2.27 23.59 39.11
N GLY A 343 2.51 22.39 38.57
CA GLY A 343 3.58 21.54 39.07
C GLY A 343 3.95 20.38 38.16
N VAL A 344 4.98 19.63 38.59
CA VAL A 344 5.48 18.47 37.87
C VAL A 344 5.28 17.24 38.75
N LEU A 345 4.77 16.16 38.17
CA LEU A 345 4.74 14.83 38.76
C LEU A 345 5.70 13.93 38.01
N ILE A 346 6.66 13.34 38.72
CA ILE A 346 7.63 12.39 38.17
C ILE A 346 7.36 11.00 38.74
N SER A 347 7.14 10.02 37.87
CA SER A 347 7.01 8.60 38.25
C SER A 347 8.11 7.76 37.61
N THR A 348 8.62 6.76 38.33
CA THR A 348 9.53 5.75 37.77
C THR A 348 8.78 4.56 37.18
N GLY A 349 7.52 4.37 37.54
CA GLY A 349 6.63 3.34 37.00
C GLY A 349 5.85 3.79 35.78
N THR A 350 4.83 3.01 35.44
CA THR A 350 3.83 3.34 34.43
C THR A 350 2.77 4.27 35.03
N VAL A 351 2.41 5.33 34.30
CA VAL A 351 1.25 6.17 34.61
C VAL A 351 0.11 5.82 33.67
N ASN A 352 -0.98 5.28 34.22
CA ASN A 352 -2.19 4.94 33.51
C ASN A 352 -3.24 6.05 33.71
N ILE A 353 -3.55 6.78 32.64
CA ILE A 353 -4.64 7.76 32.60
C ILE A 353 -5.85 7.03 32.04
N THR A 354 -6.88 6.82 32.86
CA THR A 354 -8.03 5.96 32.53
C THR A 354 -9.33 6.75 32.32
N LYS A 355 -9.29 8.06 32.59
CA LYS A 355 -10.37 9.04 32.34
C LYS A 355 -9.79 10.29 31.71
N ASP A 356 -10.65 11.13 31.13
CA ASP A 356 -10.26 12.43 30.60
C ASP A 356 -9.46 13.22 31.63
N PHE A 357 -8.27 13.66 31.24
CA PHE A 357 -7.37 14.39 32.12
C PHE A 357 -7.52 15.88 31.84
N LYS A 358 -8.51 16.52 32.45
CA LYS A 358 -8.81 17.95 32.24
C LYS A 358 -8.90 18.70 33.57
N PRO A 359 -7.79 18.83 34.32
CA PRO A 359 -7.80 19.55 35.58
C PRO A 359 -8.11 21.04 35.38
N SER A 360 -8.90 21.59 36.30
CA SER A 360 -9.33 23.00 36.26
C SER A 360 -8.22 23.94 36.73
N SER A 361 -7.97 25.01 35.98
CA SER A 361 -6.99 26.05 36.33
C SER A 361 -5.60 25.52 36.66
N ALA A 362 -5.18 24.48 35.95
CA ALA A 362 -3.96 23.75 36.23
C ALA A 362 -2.94 23.84 35.09
N SER A 363 -1.66 23.75 35.46
CA SER A 363 -0.55 23.54 34.53
C SER A 363 0.27 22.38 35.05
N VAL A 364 0.10 21.20 34.45
CA VAL A 364 0.71 19.97 34.96
C VAL A 364 1.61 19.35 33.91
N ALA A 365 2.81 18.96 34.33
CA ALA A 365 3.62 18.01 33.60
C ALA A 365 3.64 16.65 34.30
N ILE A 366 3.35 15.60 33.56
CA ILE A 366 3.54 14.21 33.99
C ILE A 366 4.74 13.66 33.25
N ILE A 367 5.77 13.30 34.00
CA ILE A 367 7.02 12.73 33.50
C ILE A 367 7.13 11.31 34.03
N ALA A 368 7.12 10.30 33.17
CA ALA A 368 7.11 8.91 33.62
C ALA A 368 8.01 8.00 32.77
N ASN A 369 8.26 6.77 33.22
CA ASN A 369 8.89 5.78 32.35
C ASN A 369 7.96 5.44 31.17
N SER A 370 6.70 5.16 31.47
CA SER A 370 5.67 4.91 30.47
C SER A 370 4.39 5.66 30.81
N ILE A 371 3.69 6.18 29.80
CA ILE A 371 2.35 6.77 29.95
C ILE A 371 1.38 6.04 29.02
N THR A 372 0.23 5.63 29.57
CA THR A 372 -0.83 4.97 28.82
C THR A 372 -2.14 5.73 28.97
N PHE A 373 -2.82 6.00 27.86
CA PHE A 373 -4.17 6.60 27.82
C PHE A 373 -5.21 5.51 27.49
N ALA A 374 -5.46 4.59 28.41
CA ALA A 374 -6.37 3.46 28.20
C ALA A 374 -7.49 3.49 29.24
N GLY A 375 -8.63 4.04 28.84
CA GLY A 375 -9.88 3.93 29.59
C GLY A 375 -10.68 2.72 29.10
N ASP A 376 -11.27 1.98 30.05
CA ASP A 376 -12.16 0.84 29.81
C ASP A 376 -13.32 0.93 30.84
N PRO A 377 -14.60 0.88 30.43
CA PRO A 377 -15.12 0.75 29.07
C PRO A 377 -15.12 2.05 28.26
N GLU A 378 -15.01 3.20 28.94
CA GLU A 378 -15.03 4.51 28.30
C GLU A 378 -13.61 4.94 27.94
N PRO A 379 -13.30 5.19 26.66
CA PRO A 379 -11.97 5.62 26.25
C PRO A 379 -11.65 7.03 26.77
N VAL A 380 -10.37 7.30 27.00
CA VAL A 380 -9.90 8.69 27.22
C VAL A 380 -9.99 9.45 25.90
N GLU A 381 -10.75 10.52 25.86
CA GLU A 381 -10.98 11.34 24.66
C GLU A 381 -10.10 12.59 24.65
N GLU A 382 -9.85 13.15 25.83
CA GLU A 382 -9.11 14.40 25.99
C GLU A 382 -8.12 14.35 27.17
N ALA A 383 -6.93 14.93 26.98
CA ALA A 383 -5.98 15.17 28.06
C ALA A 383 -5.28 16.53 27.90
N GLU A 384 -5.22 17.29 28.98
CA GLU A 384 -4.62 18.63 29.06
C GLU A 384 -3.39 18.61 29.97
N GLY A 385 -2.22 18.89 29.41
CA GLY A 385 -0.96 18.82 30.16
C GLY A 385 0.26 18.61 29.28
N LEU A 386 1.42 18.53 29.94
CA LEU A 386 2.67 18.11 29.32
C LEU A 386 2.95 16.65 29.68
N PHE A 387 2.89 15.75 28.71
CA PHE A 387 3.09 14.32 28.93
C PHE A 387 4.43 13.90 28.34
N VAL A 388 5.38 13.54 29.20
CA VAL A 388 6.74 13.17 28.82
C VAL A 388 7.03 11.77 29.31
N ALA A 389 7.37 10.85 28.40
CA ALA A 389 7.74 9.50 28.80
C ALA A 389 8.78 8.87 27.87
N GLU A 390 9.37 7.75 28.32
CA GLU A 390 10.22 6.94 27.45
C GLU A 390 9.37 6.34 26.34
N THR A 391 8.22 5.76 26.71
CA THR A 391 7.23 5.20 25.79
C THR A 391 5.84 5.75 26.09
N ILE A 392 5.07 6.05 25.06
CA ILE A 392 3.67 6.45 25.18
C ILE A 392 2.78 5.50 24.38
N ASN A 393 1.71 5.03 25.00
CA ASN A 393 0.65 4.28 24.36
C ASN A 393 -0.67 5.06 24.46
N THR A 394 -1.26 5.42 23.32
CA THR A 394 -2.53 6.16 23.33
C THR A 394 -3.75 5.28 23.56
N GLY A 395 -3.60 3.95 23.62
CA GLY A 395 -4.71 2.99 23.72
C GLY A 395 -5.28 2.60 22.35
N GLU A 396 -6.31 1.75 22.38
CA GLU A 396 -6.98 1.20 21.20
C GLU A 396 -8.48 1.48 21.27
N THR A 397 -9.05 1.94 20.16
CA THR A 397 -10.47 2.28 20.02
C THR A 397 -10.94 2.02 18.60
N ALA A 398 -12.24 1.75 18.42
CA ALA A 398 -12.85 1.54 17.11
C ALA A 398 -13.49 2.82 16.51
N ALA A 399 -13.81 3.82 17.33
CA ALA A 399 -14.60 4.98 16.91
C ALA A 399 -14.27 6.27 17.70
N GLN A 400 -13.06 6.41 18.22
CA GLN A 400 -12.71 7.55 19.09
C GLN A 400 -11.22 7.88 19.08
N GLY A 401 -10.88 9.11 18.73
CA GLY A 401 -9.51 9.63 18.81
C GLY A 401 -9.10 10.08 20.22
N LEU A 402 -7.87 10.58 20.33
CA LEU A 402 -7.35 11.24 21.54
C LEU A 402 -6.90 12.66 21.21
N LYS A 403 -7.45 13.64 21.92
CA LYS A 403 -7.05 15.04 21.84
C LYS A 403 -6.11 15.38 22.99
N ILE A 404 -4.98 15.99 22.69
CA ILE A 404 -4.04 16.51 23.68
C ILE A 404 -3.99 18.03 23.59
N THR A 405 -4.35 18.73 24.66
CA THR A 405 -4.10 20.18 24.78
C THR A 405 -2.83 20.38 25.62
N GLY A 406 -1.72 20.71 24.97
CA GLY A 406 -0.42 20.80 25.60
C GLY A 406 0.67 20.17 24.75
N ASN A 407 1.39 19.17 25.26
CA ASN A 407 2.41 18.51 24.45
C ASN A 407 2.61 17.04 24.84
N LEU A 408 3.05 16.26 23.85
CA LEU A 408 3.29 14.84 23.96
C LEU A 408 4.74 14.54 23.53
N VAL A 409 5.56 14.06 24.45
CA VAL A 409 6.98 13.77 24.21
C VAL A 409 7.26 12.31 24.55
N ALA A 410 7.40 11.48 23.52
CA ALA A 410 7.85 10.10 23.63
C ALA A 410 9.33 10.01 23.23
N ALA A 411 10.21 9.60 24.15
CA ALA A 411 11.65 9.60 23.91
C ALA A 411 12.10 8.47 22.97
N SER A 412 11.51 7.28 23.09
CA SER A 412 11.88 6.09 22.32
C SER A 412 10.75 5.57 21.40
N GLY A 413 9.48 5.74 21.78
CA GLY A 413 8.39 5.19 20.99
C GLY A 413 7.00 5.71 21.36
N LEU A 414 6.20 5.97 20.32
CA LEU A 414 4.77 6.25 20.40
C LEU A 414 4.01 5.12 19.72
N THR A 415 3.13 4.45 20.46
CA THR A 415 2.16 3.49 19.90
C THR A 415 0.81 4.18 19.81
N ASN A 416 0.23 4.21 18.61
CA ASN A 416 -1.09 4.78 18.37
C ASN A 416 -2.00 3.79 17.65
N ASN A 417 -2.95 3.24 18.40
CA ASN A 417 -3.99 2.36 17.87
C ASN A 417 -5.39 2.99 17.96
N ARG A 418 -5.47 4.32 18.17
CA ARG A 418 -6.73 5.04 18.14
C ARG A 418 -7.25 5.09 16.72
N THR A 419 -8.48 4.62 16.51
CA THR A 419 -9.12 4.67 15.19
C THR A 419 -10.52 5.24 15.28
N TRP A 420 -10.97 5.72 14.13
CA TRP A 420 -12.35 6.12 13.90
C TRP A 420 -13.02 5.09 12.99
N GLY A 421 -14.35 5.17 12.84
CA GLY A 421 -15.06 4.33 11.86
C GLY A 421 -14.50 4.47 10.43
N SER A 422 -13.91 5.64 10.13
CA SER A 422 -13.16 5.92 8.91
C SER A 422 -11.90 6.71 9.26
N ASN A 423 -10.77 6.44 8.57
CA ASN A 423 -9.49 7.05 8.91
C ASN A 423 -9.31 8.49 8.36
N SER A 424 -10.36 9.13 7.82
CA SER A 424 -10.28 10.54 7.38
C SER A 424 -10.12 11.54 8.53
N ARG A 425 -10.47 11.16 9.76
CA ARG A 425 -10.21 11.96 10.95
C ARG A 425 -8.90 11.50 11.63
N PRO A 426 -8.06 12.40 12.16
CA PRO A 426 -6.85 11.98 12.86
C PRO A 426 -7.19 11.26 14.16
N GLY A 427 -6.54 10.14 14.47
CA GLY A 427 -6.72 9.44 15.74
C GLY A 427 -5.99 10.11 16.91
N ILE A 428 -5.02 10.99 16.64
CA ILE A 428 -4.44 11.90 17.64
C ILE A 428 -4.47 13.33 17.11
N PHE A 429 -5.01 14.25 17.91
CA PHE A 429 -4.95 15.68 17.63
C PHE A 429 -4.28 16.43 18.78
N ILE A 430 -3.12 17.04 18.51
CA ILE A 430 -2.33 17.75 19.53
C ILE A 430 -2.47 19.26 19.28
N ILE A 431 -2.98 20.00 20.25
CA ILE A 431 -3.00 21.46 20.25
C ILE A 431 -1.89 21.93 21.19
N PHE A 432 -0.83 22.51 20.62
CA PHE A 432 0.26 23.04 21.42
C PHE A 432 -0.22 24.22 22.27
N ASN A 433 -0.09 24.10 23.59
CA ASN A 433 -0.41 25.15 24.54
C ASN A 433 0.89 25.72 25.16
N PRO A 434 1.40 26.87 24.68
CA PRO A 434 2.64 27.45 25.20
C PRO A 434 2.52 27.93 26.65
N THR A 435 1.32 28.24 27.14
CA THR A 435 1.10 28.71 28.51
C THR A 435 1.55 27.66 29.52
N LEU A 436 1.24 26.37 29.28
CA LEU A 436 1.69 25.26 30.14
C LEU A 436 3.21 25.25 30.29
N TYR A 437 3.95 25.45 29.19
CA TYR A 437 5.42 25.50 29.22
C TYR A 437 5.94 26.70 29.99
N MET A 438 5.35 27.88 29.80
CA MET A 438 5.79 29.10 30.47
C MET A 438 5.57 29.03 31.98
N GLU A 439 4.44 28.48 32.42
CA GLU A 439 4.14 28.32 33.86
C GLU A 439 4.99 27.23 34.51
N LEU A 440 5.38 26.20 33.74
CA LEU A 440 6.18 25.08 34.23
C LEU A 440 7.68 25.23 34.04
N LEU A 441 8.13 26.25 33.31
CA LEU A 441 9.53 26.47 32.95
C LEU A 441 10.51 26.34 34.13
N PRO A 442 10.23 26.90 35.33
CA PRO A 442 11.12 26.73 36.49
C PRO A 442 11.30 25.27 36.91
N TYR A 443 10.28 24.43 36.71
CA TYR A 443 10.24 23.06 37.17
C TYR A 443 10.75 22.07 36.13
N VAL A 444 10.52 22.30 34.83
CA VAL A 444 10.94 21.39 33.74
C VAL A 444 12.30 21.74 33.12
N SER A 445 12.83 22.94 33.37
CA SER A 445 14.14 23.35 32.82
C SER A 445 15.34 22.68 33.51
N VAL A 446 16.44 22.55 32.77
CA VAL A 446 17.73 22.09 33.28
C VAL A 446 18.74 23.22 33.14
N SER A 447 19.49 23.50 34.20
CA SER A 447 20.56 24.51 34.22
C SER A 447 21.91 23.81 34.12
N LYS A 448 22.68 24.14 33.09
CA LYS A 448 24.09 23.73 32.99
C LYS A 448 24.97 24.84 33.57
N TYR A 449 25.82 24.47 34.52
CA TYR A 449 26.82 25.36 35.09
C TYR A 449 28.19 24.92 34.57
N GLU A 450 28.86 25.79 33.84
CA GLU A 450 30.28 25.60 33.52
C GLU A 450 31.08 26.20 34.67
N TYR A 451 31.60 25.34 35.55
CA TYR A 451 32.51 25.76 36.61
C TYR A 451 33.95 25.64 36.10
N GLN A 452 34.67 26.75 36.08
CA GLN A 452 36.12 26.75 36.04
C GLN A 452 36.61 27.02 37.47
N GLN A 453 37.40 26.10 38.01
CA GLN A 453 38.08 26.31 39.28
C GLN A 453 39.17 27.36 39.04
N THR A 454 38.91 28.61 39.43
CA THR A 454 39.99 29.59 39.58
C THR A 454 40.85 29.16 40.76
N GLN A 455 42.07 28.70 40.46
CA GLN A 455 43.12 28.43 41.44
C GLN A 455 43.59 29.69 42.14
#